data_AF-A0A1C5DHL0-F1
#
_entry.id   AF-A0A1C5DHL0-F1
#
_cell.length_a   1.000
_cell.length_b   1.000
_cell.length_c   1.000
_cell.angle_alpha   90.00
_cell.angle_beta   90.00
_cell.angle_gamma   90.00
#
_symmetry.space_group_name_H-M   'P 1'
#
loop_
_entity.id
_entity.type
_entity.pdbx_description
1 polymer ?
#
loop_
_entity_poly.entity_id
_entity_poly.type
_entity_poly.pdbx_seq_one_letter_code
_entity_poly.pdbx_strand_id
1 'polypeptide(L)'
;IMGIVGVALVGVLTGAVWLGLRRRAQELPPPRPEEQPLRPDHRSHIEERDVHGDDSFPPDGRGLSPYELGDHGNEIIRRDSDEQRDRPPEDRGTQTPH
;
A
#
# COMPACT_ATOMS: atom_id res chain seq x y z
N ILE A 1 -8.24 -17.07 -49.88
CA ILE A 1 -7.49 -15.96 -49.23
C ILE A 1 -8.17 -15.54 -47.93
N MET A 2 -9.41 -15.03 -47.94
CA MET A 2 -10.09 -14.55 -46.71
C MET A 2 -10.22 -15.58 -45.59
N GLY A 3 -10.48 -16.86 -45.89
CA GLY A 3 -10.50 -17.92 -44.88
C GLY A 3 -9.14 -18.17 -44.22
N ILE A 4 -8.05 -18.07 -44.99
CA ILE A 4 -6.68 -18.22 -44.47
C ILE A 4 -6.32 -17.05 -43.56
N VAL A 5 -6.70 -15.83 -43.96
CA VAL A 5 -6.52 -14.63 -43.14
C VAL A 5 -7.29 -14.74 -41.83
N GLY A 6 -8.54 -15.23 -41.87
CA GLY A 6 -9.34 -15.47 -40.67
C GLY A 6 -8.68 -16.46 -39.71
N VAL A 7 -8.21 -17.60 -40.21
CA VAL A 7 -7.52 -18.60 -39.38
C VAL A 7 -6.20 -18.06 -38.82
N ALA A 8 -5.44 -17.31 -39.61
CA ALA A 8 -4.21 -16.68 -39.15
C ALA A 8 -4.46 -15.68 -38.01
N LEU A 9 -5.50 -14.83 -38.16
CA LEU A 9 -5.86 -13.86 -37.13
C LEU A 9 -6.26 -14.54 -35.82
N VAL A 10 -7.11 -15.57 -35.89
CA VAL A 10 -7.51 -16.35 -34.71
C VAL A 10 -6.28 -17.00 -34.06
N GLY A 11 -5.40 -17.62 -34.84
CA GLY A 11 -4.17 -18.22 -34.33
C GLY A 11 -3.26 -17.24 -33.59
N VAL A 12 -3.10 -16.02 -34.14
CA VAL A 12 -2.32 -14.95 -33.50
C VAL A 12 -2.97 -14.51 -32.19
N LEU A 13 -4.29 -14.29 -32.17
CA LEU A 13 -5.00 -13.86 -30.97
C LEU A 13 -4.94 -14.91 -29.86
N THR A 14 -5.20 -16.18 -30.19
CA THR A 14 -5.10 -17.30 -29.25
C THR A 14 -3.67 -17.44 -28.71
N GLY A 15 -2.67 -17.33 -29.59
CA GLY A 15 -1.25 -17.38 -29.20
C GLY A 15 -0.87 -16.25 -28.23
N ALA A 16 -1.35 -15.03 -28.46
CA ALA A 16 -1.09 -13.89 -27.60
C ALA A 16 -1.69 -14.06 -26.19
N VAL A 17 -2.95 -14.52 -26.11
CA VAL A 17 -3.61 -14.81 -24.83
C VAL A 17 -2.88 -15.91 -24.07
N TRP A 18 -2.55 -17.01 -24.74
CA TRP A 18 -1.82 -18.13 -24.12
C TRP A 18 -0.44 -17.70 -23.61
N LEU A 19 0.30 -16.87 -24.37
CA LEU A 19 1.57 -16.33 -23.95
C LEU A 19 1.44 -15.42 -22.71
N GLY A 20 0.39 -14.60 -22.64
CA GLY A 20 0.08 -13.77 -21.47
C GLY A 20 -0.18 -14.60 -20.22
N LEU A 21 -0.99 -15.66 -20.34
CA LEU A 21 -1.26 -16.60 -19.25
C LEU A 21 0.00 -17.35 -18.80
N ARG A 22 0.82 -17.82 -19.76
CA ARG A 22 2.08 -18.50 -19.47
C ARG A 22 3.09 -17.61 -18.73
N ARG A 23 3.09 -16.29 -18.99
CA ARG A 23 3.93 -15.34 -18.24
C ARG A 23 3.42 -15.18 -16.81
N ARG A 24 2.12 -14.99 -16.61
CA ARG A 24 1.52 -14.91 -15.27
C ARG A 24 1.71 -16.18 -14.44
N ALA A 25 1.72 -17.34 -15.08
CA ALA A 25 1.98 -18.62 -14.41
C ALA A 25 3.44 -18.79 -13.94
N GLN A 26 4.37 -17.95 -14.43
CA GLN A 26 5.75 -17.91 -13.93
C GLN A 26 5.92 -16.93 -12.77
N GLU A 27 4.91 -16.12 -12.47
CA GLU A 27 4.87 -15.31 -11.27
C GLU A 27 4.53 -16.21 -10.08
N LEU A 28 5.07 -15.88 -8.90
CA LEU A 28 4.72 -16.55 -7.67
C LEU A 28 3.20 -16.40 -7.44
N PRO A 29 2.50 -17.45 -6.95
CA PRO A 29 1.10 -17.32 -6.61
C PRO A 29 0.93 -16.19 -5.58
N PRO A 30 -0.21 -15.47 -5.58
CA PRO A 30 -0.51 -14.50 -4.55
C PRO A 30 -0.31 -15.14 -3.16
N PRO A 31 0.30 -14.42 -2.21
CA PRO A 31 0.53 -14.95 -0.89
C PRO A 31 -0.80 -15.36 -0.27
N ARG A 32 -0.82 -16.52 0.36
CA ARG A 32 -2.04 -17.01 1.00
C ARG A 32 -2.35 -16.17 2.25
N PRO A 33 -3.62 -16.07 2.67
CA PRO A 33 -3.96 -15.40 3.93
C PRO A 33 -3.20 -15.96 5.14
N GLU A 34 -2.91 -17.26 5.12
CA GLU A 34 -2.13 -17.93 6.16
C GLU A 34 -0.63 -17.63 6.11
N GLU A 35 -0.13 -17.14 4.96
CA GLU A 35 1.24 -16.66 4.77
C GLU A 35 1.38 -15.18 5.16
N GLN A 36 0.30 -14.55 5.65
CA GLN A 36 0.40 -13.20 6.17
C GLN A 36 1.38 -13.16 7.35
N PRO A 37 2.25 -12.14 7.41
CA PRO A 37 3.14 -11.94 8.54
C PRO A 37 2.34 -11.94 9.84
N LEU A 38 2.82 -12.68 10.85
CA LEU A 38 2.23 -12.59 12.17
C LEU A 38 2.33 -11.15 12.67
N ARG A 39 1.26 -10.70 13.34
CA ARG A 39 1.29 -9.42 14.04
C ARG A 39 2.49 -9.45 15.01
N PRO A 40 3.42 -8.48 14.93
CA PRO A 40 4.57 -8.43 15.83
C PRO A 40 4.10 -8.34 17.29
N ASP A 41 4.85 -8.96 18.21
CA ASP A 41 4.54 -9.03 19.65
C ASP A 41 4.48 -7.65 20.33
N HIS A 42 5.03 -6.64 19.67
CA HIS A 42 5.12 -5.27 20.13
C HIS A 42 4.65 -4.35 19.01
N ARG A 43 3.96 -3.26 19.39
CA ARG A 43 3.54 -2.21 18.47
C ARG A 43 4.81 -1.54 17.91
N SER A 44 5.17 -1.84 16.67
CA SER A 44 6.37 -1.29 16.00
C SER A 44 6.18 0.13 15.46
N HIS A 45 5.05 0.77 15.75
CA HIS A 45 4.68 2.09 15.27
C HIS A 45 4.28 2.97 16.47
N ILE A 46 4.96 4.10 16.63
CA ILE A 46 4.51 5.21 17.47
C ILE A 46 3.23 5.73 16.81
N GLU A 47 2.09 5.78 17.50
CA GLU A 47 0.92 6.52 17.00
C GLU A 47 1.30 8.01 16.96
N GLU A 48 2.01 8.42 15.92
CA GLU A 48 2.05 9.80 15.51
C GLU A 48 0.65 10.10 15.03
N ARG A 49 0.00 11.06 15.70
CA ARG A 49 -1.31 11.52 15.28
C ARG A 49 -1.11 12.16 13.92
N ASP A 50 -1.38 11.38 12.88
CA ASP A 50 -1.24 11.81 11.51
C ASP A 50 -1.96 13.15 11.38
N VAL A 51 -1.26 14.18 10.92
CA VAL A 51 -1.82 15.51 10.68
C VAL A 51 -2.62 15.49 9.36
N HIS A 52 -3.11 14.32 8.96
CA HIS A 52 -4.09 14.20 7.90
C HIS A 52 -5.43 14.71 8.43
N GLY A 53 -6.14 15.45 7.56
CA GLY A 53 -7.40 16.07 7.91
C GLY A 53 -8.38 15.03 8.44
N ASP A 54 -9.34 15.47 9.26
CA ASP A 54 -10.35 14.65 9.94
C ASP A 54 -10.84 13.49 9.03
N ASP A 55 -10.26 12.28 9.22
CA ASP A 55 -10.56 11.07 8.46
C ASP A 55 -11.92 10.52 8.90
N SER A 56 -12.96 11.31 8.64
CA SER A 56 -14.33 11.02 9.01
C SER A 56 -15.03 10.39 7.81
N PHE A 57 -15.27 9.10 7.92
CA PHE A 57 -16.14 8.40 6.97
C PHE A 57 -17.60 8.77 7.22
N PRO A 58 -18.45 8.72 6.18
CA PRO A 58 -19.88 8.89 6.34
C PRO A 58 -20.47 8.00 7.45
N PRO A 59 -21.38 8.53 8.29
CA PRO A 59 -21.91 7.82 9.46
C PRO A 59 -22.81 6.63 9.10
N ASP A 60 -23.24 6.54 7.85
CA ASP A 60 -23.99 5.42 7.29
C ASP A 60 -23.09 4.24 6.89
N GLY A 61 -21.77 4.34 7.09
CA GLY A 61 -20.82 3.24 6.94
C GLY A 61 -20.61 2.79 5.49
N ARG A 62 -21.14 3.53 4.51
CA ARG A 62 -20.86 3.29 3.09
C ARG A 62 -19.43 3.74 2.77
N GLY A 63 -18.73 2.94 1.99
CA GLY A 63 -17.45 3.36 1.41
C GLY A 63 -17.68 4.54 0.46
N LEU A 64 -16.77 5.50 0.48
CA LEU A 64 -16.77 6.59 -0.49
C LEU A 64 -16.33 6.04 -1.86
N SER A 65 -17.08 6.36 -2.90
CA SER A 65 -16.62 6.11 -4.27
C SER A 65 -15.46 7.06 -4.62
N PRO A 66 -14.64 6.74 -5.65
CA PRO A 66 -13.50 7.58 -6.02
C PRO A 66 -13.86 9.04 -6.34
N TYR A 67 -15.10 9.30 -6.77
CA TYR A 67 -15.59 10.65 -7.07
C TYR A 67 -16.06 11.41 -5.83
N GLU A 68 -16.34 10.69 -4.74
CA GLU A 68 -16.77 11.25 -3.45
C GLU A 68 -15.59 11.47 -2.50
N LEU A 69 -14.39 11.04 -2.89
CA LEU A 69 -13.16 11.16 -2.10
C LEU A 69 -12.59 12.59 -2.09
N GLY A 70 -13.05 13.49 -2.98
CA GLY A 70 -12.64 14.89 -2.97
C GLY A 70 -11.12 15.07 -3.03
N ASP A 71 -10.54 15.80 -2.06
CA ASP A 71 -9.09 15.98 -1.89
C ASP A 71 -8.44 14.89 -1.02
N HIS A 72 -9.25 14.00 -0.44
CA HIS A 72 -8.77 12.85 0.32
C HIS A 72 -8.12 11.86 -0.66
N GLY A 73 -6.85 11.56 -0.46
CA GLY A 73 -6.08 10.64 -1.32
C GLY A 73 -5.16 11.31 -2.36
N ASN A 74 -5.15 12.63 -2.48
CA ASN A 74 -4.12 13.36 -3.24
C ASN A 74 -3.19 14.21 -2.35
N GLU A 75 -3.30 14.01 -1.03
CA GLU A 75 -2.43 14.65 -0.06
C GLU A 75 -0.99 14.17 -0.22
N ILE A 76 -0.08 15.13 -0.28
CA ILE A 76 1.35 14.86 -0.30
C ILE A 76 1.71 14.41 1.12
N ILE A 77 1.91 13.10 1.31
CA ILE A 77 2.45 12.54 2.55
C ILE A 77 3.76 13.29 2.85
N ARG A 78 3.72 14.20 3.83
CA ARG A 78 4.92 14.89 4.28
C ARG A 78 5.72 13.86 5.06
N ARG A 79 6.78 13.34 4.46
CA ARG A 79 7.79 12.56 5.20
C ARG A 79 8.32 13.48 6.29
N ASP A 80 8.03 13.18 7.55
CA ASP A 80 8.70 13.84 8.67
C ASP A 80 10.20 13.69 8.46
N SER A 81 10.89 14.81 8.37
CA SER A 81 12.34 14.81 8.21
C SER A 81 12.95 14.14 9.44
N ASP A 82 13.81 13.16 9.18
CA ASP A 82 14.58 12.34 10.14
C ASP A 82 15.47 13.16 11.13
N GLU A 83 15.29 14.47 11.24
CA GLU A 83 16.15 15.38 12.01
C GLU A 83 15.93 15.32 13.52
N GLN A 84 14.86 14.69 14.03
CA GLN A 84 14.64 14.63 15.48
C GLN A 84 15.37 13.48 16.19
N ARG A 85 15.95 12.52 15.44
CA ARG A 85 16.56 11.31 16.02
C ARG A 85 17.98 11.51 16.60
N ASP A 86 18.61 12.67 16.36
CA ASP A 86 20.02 12.92 16.71
C ASP A 86 20.25 13.85 17.93
N ARG A 87 19.23 14.15 18.75
CA ARG A 87 19.50 14.84 20.03
C ARG A 87 19.92 13.81 21.10
N PRO A 88 21.16 13.85 21.61
CA PRO A 88 21.57 12.99 22.71
C PRO A 88 20.75 13.37 23.96
N PRO A 89 20.42 12.41 24.85
CA PRO A 89 19.77 12.71 26.11
C PRO A 89 20.73 13.54 26.96
N GLU A 90 20.34 14.78 27.29
CA GLU A 90 21.01 15.52 28.35
C GLU A 90 20.92 14.73 29.65
N ASP A 91 22.08 14.53 30.25
CA ASP A 91 22.32 13.88 31.52
C ASP A 91 21.53 14.59 32.64
N ARG A 92 20.34 14.07 32.95
CA ARG A 92 19.60 14.41 34.16
C ARG A 92 20.18 13.62 35.33
N GLY A 93 21.38 14.01 35.75
CA GLY A 93 22.06 13.51 36.93
C GLY A 93 21.79 14.38 38.16
N THR A 94 21.07 13.79 39.12
CA THR A 94 21.11 14.08 40.57
C THR A 94 20.46 15.36 41.13
N GLN A 95 19.37 15.11 41.85
CA GLN A 95 18.84 15.93 42.93
C GLN A 95 19.70 15.79 44.19
N THR A 96 20.01 16.88 44.89
CA THR A 96 20.24 16.87 46.35
C THR A 96 19.90 18.26 46.95
N PRO A 97 19.08 18.34 48.00
CA PRO A 97 18.76 19.59 48.70
C PRO A 97 19.80 19.90 49.78
N HIS A 98 20.16 21.17 49.96
CA HIS A 98 20.69 21.74 51.19
C HIS A 98 20.35 23.22 51.27
#